data_AF-A0A1C4N8N5-F1
#
_entry.id   AF-A0A1C4N8N5-F1
#
_cell.length_a   1.000
_cell.length_b   1.000
_cell.length_c   1.000
_cell.angle_alpha   90.00
_cell.angle_beta   90.00
_cell.angle_gamma   90.00
#
_symmetry.space_group_name_H-M   'P 1'
#
loop_
_entity.id
_entity.type
_entity.pdbx_description
1 polymer ?
#
loop_
_entity_poly.entity_id
_entity_poly.type
_entity_poly.pdbx_seq_one_letter_code
_entity_poly.pdbx_strand_id
1 'polypeptide(L)'
;MSTRILPVAGDPDLARSLVSLLSQLPETEPALPVPDSTALLDALDRLASASPDELPEVVLVHERVGPVPALDLIHEVVRRFPQVGVVLVTADTGTTVLTAAMDAGARGILPLPLAYDALSERVRAAAEWAAGMRRHLGNSPESGAGSGGGRVLTVSGAKGGVGTTLTAVQLALAAQASGSTVALVDLDLQCGDVAAFLDVQFRRSSVDLAGIADLTPRVLQDAMFPHPSGLGLLLAPADGERGEEVTERAARQILGALRARHDLVVVDCGSQLTAASAAAVELADQALLVVTPDVMAVRAAKRTVRLWERLQIRKAEETLTVLNRHTRSGEIQTALVSRITGTGTARTTVPAAYKELAGAIDAGRVHELDARGTVRQGLWALAGELGLVQVPEQPTGGRRRKKGAHTGASTALARRGDRGAVTLEFAGIFPLVLVVIGLMWQCALYGYTFSLAANAADEGARAGTAAVAAGQDGAGACRAAATRHLPGAWQGAAISCGGAGDVYRTTVQAKVPLFFPGVDGGWTVEGKAGAATEGDR
;
A
#
# COMPACT_ATOMS: atom_id res chain seq x y z
N MET A 1 -13.69 -7.78 -30.91
CA MET A 1 -13.42 -6.75 -31.94
C MET A 1 -13.20 -7.51 -33.23
N SER A 2 -13.85 -7.12 -34.32
CA SER A 2 -13.63 -7.75 -35.61
C SER A 2 -12.24 -7.41 -36.14
N THR A 3 -11.56 -8.40 -36.73
CA THR A 3 -10.25 -8.24 -37.38
C THR A 3 -10.46 -7.75 -38.81
N ARG A 4 -10.07 -6.52 -39.13
CA ARG A 4 -10.07 -5.99 -40.49
C ARG A 4 -8.86 -6.49 -41.27
N ILE A 5 -9.14 -7.07 -42.41
CA ILE A 5 -8.13 -7.74 -43.24
C ILE A 5 -8.17 -7.14 -44.63
N LEU A 6 -7.02 -6.68 -45.12
CA LEU A 6 -6.89 -6.07 -46.45
C LEU A 6 -6.15 -7.02 -47.40
N PRO A 7 -6.84 -7.65 -48.37
CA PRO A 7 -6.21 -8.46 -49.39
C PRO A 7 -5.58 -7.59 -50.48
N VAL A 8 -4.36 -7.92 -50.89
CA VAL A 8 -3.61 -7.23 -51.94
C VAL A 8 -3.22 -8.26 -53.00
N ALA A 9 -3.90 -8.23 -54.13
CA ALA A 9 -3.66 -9.17 -55.22
C ALA A 9 -4.02 -8.54 -56.56
N GLY A 10 -3.07 -8.55 -57.51
CA GLY A 10 -3.32 -8.10 -58.89
C GLY A 10 -4.14 -9.08 -59.72
N ASP A 11 -4.27 -10.34 -59.29
CA ASP A 11 -5.12 -11.34 -59.94
C ASP A 11 -6.55 -11.27 -59.36
N PRO A 12 -7.57 -10.92 -60.17
CA PRO A 12 -8.94 -10.77 -59.72
C PRO A 12 -9.62 -12.09 -59.31
N ASP A 13 -9.16 -13.24 -59.80
CA ASP A 13 -9.68 -14.55 -59.38
C ASP A 13 -9.15 -14.91 -57.98
N LEU A 14 -7.86 -14.65 -57.74
CA LEU A 14 -7.26 -14.84 -56.42
C LEU A 14 -7.86 -13.88 -55.39
N ALA A 15 -8.04 -12.61 -55.74
CA ALA A 15 -8.67 -11.61 -54.87
C ALA A 15 -10.08 -12.04 -54.43
N ARG A 16 -10.91 -12.54 -55.37
CA ARG A 16 -12.24 -13.08 -55.07
C ARG A 16 -12.17 -14.31 -54.16
N SER A 17 -11.21 -15.20 -54.40
CA SER A 17 -11.01 -16.41 -53.59
C SER A 17 -10.61 -16.07 -52.15
N LEU A 18 -9.70 -15.10 -51.97
CA LEU A 18 -9.30 -14.59 -50.65
C LEU A 18 -10.49 -14.00 -49.91
N VAL A 19 -11.25 -13.10 -50.52
CA VAL A 19 -12.43 -12.50 -49.88
C VAL A 19 -13.46 -13.58 -49.51
N SER A 20 -13.73 -14.53 -50.40
CA SER A 20 -14.69 -15.61 -50.14
C SER A 20 -14.29 -16.49 -48.95
N LEU A 21 -13.00 -16.80 -48.80
CA LEU A 21 -12.51 -17.56 -47.65
C LEU A 21 -12.47 -16.72 -46.37
N LEU A 22 -12.06 -15.45 -46.46
CA LEU A 22 -12.05 -14.53 -45.32
C LEU A 22 -13.46 -14.28 -44.79
N SER A 23 -14.48 -14.17 -45.64
CA SER A 23 -15.88 -14.02 -45.20
C SER A 23 -16.42 -15.24 -44.44
N GLN A 24 -15.75 -16.39 -44.51
CA GLN A 24 -16.11 -17.58 -43.74
C GLN A 24 -15.45 -17.61 -42.36
N LEU A 25 -14.43 -16.78 -42.11
CA LEU A 25 -13.75 -16.73 -40.82
C LEU A 25 -14.63 -16.02 -39.76
N PRO A 26 -14.67 -16.52 -38.53
CA PRO A 26 -15.39 -15.86 -37.43
C PRO A 26 -14.66 -14.58 -37.04
N GLU A 27 -15.43 -13.53 -36.70
CA GLU A 27 -14.91 -12.25 -36.19
C GLU A 27 -13.92 -11.53 -37.12
N THR A 28 -14.04 -11.71 -38.43
CA THR A 28 -13.23 -10.99 -39.43
C THR A 28 -14.08 -10.10 -40.33
N GLU A 29 -13.55 -8.93 -40.68
CA GLU A 29 -14.12 -7.99 -41.64
C GLU A 29 -13.17 -7.85 -42.84
N PRO A 30 -13.36 -8.62 -43.92
CA PRO A 30 -12.56 -8.46 -45.12
C PRO A 30 -12.86 -7.12 -45.80
N ALA A 31 -11.83 -6.30 -45.97
CA ALA A 31 -11.90 -5.08 -46.75
C ALA A 31 -11.90 -5.37 -48.26
N LEU A 32 -12.27 -4.36 -49.05
CA LEU A 32 -12.18 -4.42 -50.50
C LEU A 32 -10.73 -4.69 -50.95
N PRO A 33 -10.48 -5.71 -51.79
CA PRO A 33 -9.14 -6.01 -52.27
C PRO A 33 -8.54 -4.85 -53.05
N VAL A 34 -7.25 -4.63 -52.84
CA VAL A 34 -6.45 -3.65 -53.59
C VAL A 34 -5.66 -4.36 -54.69
N PRO A 35 -5.64 -3.81 -55.92
CA PRO A 35 -5.08 -4.52 -57.08
C PRO A 35 -3.54 -4.43 -57.18
N ASP A 36 -2.92 -3.41 -56.58
CA ASP A 36 -1.50 -3.13 -56.78
C ASP A 36 -0.84 -2.51 -55.54
N SER A 37 0.50 -2.44 -55.56
CA SER A 37 1.32 -1.97 -54.44
C SER A 37 1.10 -0.48 -54.15
N THR A 38 0.85 0.33 -55.18
CA THR A 38 0.65 1.78 -55.05
C THR A 38 -0.69 2.05 -54.36
N ALA A 39 -1.75 1.38 -54.81
CA ALA A 39 -3.07 1.49 -54.22
C ALA A 39 -3.11 1.02 -52.76
N LEU A 40 -2.29 0.02 -52.39
CA LEU A 40 -2.12 -0.39 -50.99
C LEU A 40 -1.55 0.75 -50.13
N LEU A 41 -0.42 1.32 -50.54
CA LEU A 41 0.26 2.37 -49.76
C LEU A 41 -0.63 3.62 -49.63
N ASP A 42 -1.28 4.03 -50.73
CA ASP A 42 -2.24 5.13 -50.73
C ASP A 42 -3.44 4.85 -49.80
N ALA A 43 -3.94 3.61 -49.77
CA ALA A 43 -5.03 3.23 -48.88
C ALA A 43 -4.60 3.28 -47.41
N LEU A 44 -3.41 2.77 -47.08
CA LEU A 44 -2.88 2.81 -45.71
C LEU A 44 -2.59 4.24 -45.25
N ASP A 45 -2.04 5.10 -46.10
CA ASP A 45 -1.82 6.53 -45.80
C ASP A 45 -3.14 7.27 -45.54
N ARG A 46 -4.16 7.03 -46.37
CA ARG A 46 -5.50 7.61 -46.17
C ARG A 46 -6.11 7.16 -44.85
N LEU A 47 -6.01 5.88 -44.51
CA LEU A 47 -6.55 5.35 -43.25
C LEU A 47 -5.78 5.91 -42.05
N ALA A 48 -4.44 5.91 -42.11
CA ALA A 48 -3.60 6.44 -41.05
C ALA A 48 -3.82 7.94 -40.79
N SER A 49 -4.08 8.73 -41.84
CA SER A 49 -4.36 10.17 -41.70
C SER A 49 -5.76 10.47 -41.14
N ALA A 50 -6.73 9.56 -41.33
CA ALA A 50 -8.05 9.67 -40.72
C ALA A 50 -8.03 9.31 -39.23
N SER A 51 -7.51 8.12 -38.90
CA SER A 51 -7.25 7.67 -37.52
C SER A 51 -6.33 6.45 -37.53
N PRO A 52 -5.35 6.35 -36.60
CA PRO A 52 -4.53 5.14 -36.46
C PRO A 52 -5.35 3.87 -36.19
N ASP A 53 -6.53 4.01 -35.59
CA ASP A 53 -7.45 2.91 -35.32
C ASP A 53 -8.18 2.42 -36.58
N GLU A 54 -8.18 3.19 -37.68
CA GLU A 54 -8.79 2.80 -38.95
C GLU A 54 -7.91 1.85 -39.79
N LEU A 55 -6.64 1.70 -39.44
CA LEU A 55 -5.72 0.77 -40.11
C LEU A 55 -6.14 -0.69 -39.94
N PRO A 56 -5.96 -1.53 -40.99
CA PRO A 56 -6.25 -2.96 -40.90
C PRO A 56 -5.29 -3.66 -39.94
N GLU A 57 -5.80 -4.67 -39.23
CA GLU A 57 -5.00 -5.59 -38.41
C GLU A 57 -4.02 -6.37 -39.27
N VAL A 58 -4.50 -6.86 -40.42
CA VAL A 58 -3.75 -7.79 -41.27
C VAL A 58 -3.81 -7.35 -42.73
N VAL A 59 -2.66 -7.37 -43.40
CA VAL A 59 -2.54 -7.20 -44.86
C VAL A 59 -2.03 -8.50 -45.47
N LEU A 60 -2.78 -9.04 -46.44
CA LEU A 60 -2.35 -10.21 -47.20
C LEU A 60 -1.75 -9.76 -48.53
N VAL A 61 -0.47 -10.00 -48.76
CA VAL A 61 0.25 -9.54 -49.96
C VAL A 61 0.54 -10.73 -50.86
N HIS A 62 0.00 -10.75 -52.09
CA HIS A 62 0.33 -11.78 -53.07
C HIS A 62 1.70 -11.56 -53.71
N GLU A 63 2.46 -12.64 -53.93
CA GLU A 63 3.84 -12.61 -54.46
C GLU A 63 3.99 -11.90 -55.81
N ARG A 64 2.94 -11.89 -56.65
CA ARG A 64 2.94 -11.24 -57.98
C ARG A 64 2.33 -9.84 -57.96
N VAL A 65 2.20 -9.21 -56.80
CA VAL A 65 1.81 -7.79 -56.73
C VAL A 65 2.93 -6.94 -57.36
N GLY A 66 2.54 -5.87 -58.06
CA GLY A 66 3.45 -4.86 -58.59
C GLY A 66 2.81 -3.47 -58.48
N PRO A 67 3.46 -2.39 -58.93
CA PRO A 67 4.79 -2.35 -59.57
C PRO A 67 5.97 -2.61 -58.62
N VAL A 68 5.79 -2.47 -57.30
CA VAL A 68 6.85 -2.77 -56.32
C VAL A 68 6.85 -4.28 -56.02
N PRO A 69 8.01 -4.97 -56.03
CA PRO A 69 8.09 -6.38 -55.67
C PRO A 69 7.52 -6.66 -54.27
N ALA A 70 6.87 -7.82 -54.09
CA ALA A 70 6.14 -8.13 -52.86
C ALA A 70 6.98 -8.01 -51.57
N LEU A 71 8.25 -8.46 -51.59
CA LEU A 71 9.14 -8.39 -50.42
C LEU A 71 9.51 -6.94 -50.07
N ASP A 72 9.80 -6.12 -51.07
CA ASP A 72 10.09 -4.69 -50.88
C ASP A 72 8.86 -3.95 -50.35
N LEU A 73 7.68 -4.28 -50.88
CA LEU A 73 6.41 -3.76 -50.40
C LEU A 73 6.14 -4.13 -48.94
N ILE A 74 6.39 -5.39 -48.55
CA ILE A 74 6.27 -5.84 -47.17
C ILE A 74 7.20 -5.01 -46.26
N HIS A 75 8.46 -4.84 -46.67
CA HIS A 75 9.43 -4.05 -45.92
C HIS A 75 8.97 -2.60 -45.76
N GLU A 76 8.44 -1.99 -46.82
CA GLU A 76 7.92 -0.62 -46.76
C GLU A 76 6.70 -0.49 -45.83
N VAL A 77 5.73 -1.41 -45.94
CA VAL A 77 4.53 -1.41 -45.08
C VAL A 77 4.92 -1.57 -43.61
N VAL A 78 5.79 -2.52 -43.27
CA VAL A 78 6.23 -2.76 -41.89
C VAL A 78 6.99 -1.57 -41.33
N ARG A 79 7.77 -0.87 -42.15
CA ARG A 79 8.52 0.32 -41.72
C ARG A 79 7.62 1.53 -41.48
N ARG A 80 6.59 1.72 -42.30
CA ARG A 80 5.67 2.87 -42.21
C ARG A 80 4.52 2.66 -41.24
N PHE A 81 4.04 1.42 -41.14
CA PHE A 81 2.89 1.03 -40.32
C PHE A 81 3.25 -0.18 -39.45
N PRO A 82 4.13 -0.01 -38.45
CA PRO A 82 4.63 -1.10 -37.62
C PRO A 82 3.53 -1.85 -36.86
N GLN A 83 2.35 -1.26 -36.70
CA GLN A 83 1.17 -1.87 -36.09
C GLN A 83 0.40 -2.87 -36.97
N VAL A 84 0.70 -2.96 -38.27
CA VAL A 84 -0.02 -3.79 -39.24
C VAL A 84 0.70 -5.12 -39.44
N GLY A 85 -0.01 -6.24 -39.25
CA GLY A 85 0.54 -7.57 -39.49
C GLY A 85 0.52 -7.91 -40.99
N VAL A 86 1.67 -8.13 -41.61
CA VAL A 86 1.74 -8.48 -43.04
C VAL A 86 1.99 -9.97 -43.24
N VAL A 87 1.21 -10.62 -44.11
CA VAL A 87 1.36 -12.05 -44.46
C VAL A 87 1.54 -12.17 -45.97
N LEU A 88 2.58 -12.89 -46.40
CA LEU A 88 2.87 -13.14 -47.81
C LEU A 88 2.06 -14.34 -48.32
N VAL A 89 1.33 -14.18 -49.43
CA VAL A 89 0.62 -15.26 -50.13
C VAL A 89 1.46 -15.68 -51.33
N THR A 90 1.93 -16.93 -51.35
CA THR A 90 2.91 -17.40 -52.35
C THR A 90 2.71 -18.88 -52.70
N ALA A 91 3.02 -19.25 -53.95
CA ALA A 91 3.13 -20.65 -54.35
C ALA A 91 4.47 -21.29 -53.92
N ASP A 92 5.51 -20.49 -53.65
CA ASP A 92 6.82 -20.97 -53.22
C ASP A 92 6.94 -20.98 -51.68
N THR A 93 6.96 -22.18 -51.12
CA THR A 93 7.12 -22.43 -49.67
C THR A 93 8.55 -22.84 -49.31
N GLY A 94 9.51 -22.62 -50.21
CA GLY A 94 10.92 -22.88 -49.98
C GLY A 94 11.47 -22.09 -48.79
N THR A 95 12.49 -22.65 -48.13
CA THR A 95 13.14 -22.01 -46.97
C THR A 95 13.73 -20.65 -47.31
N THR A 96 14.18 -20.46 -48.55
CA THR A 96 14.72 -19.18 -49.04
C THR A 96 13.67 -18.07 -49.05
N VAL A 97 12.48 -18.34 -49.58
CA VAL A 97 11.37 -17.37 -49.61
C VAL A 97 10.85 -17.12 -48.20
N LEU A 98 10.78 -18.15 -47.37
CA LEU A 98 10.41 -18.00 -45.96
C LEU A 98 11.38 -17.05 -45.23
N THR A 99 12.69 -17.29 -45.32
CA THR A 99 13.69 -16.42 -44.69
C THR A 99 13.62 -14.99 -45.23
N ALA A 100 13.54 -14.82 -46.55
CA ALA A 100 13.45 -13.50 -47.17
C ALA A 100 12.16 -12.74 -46.75
N ALA A 101 11.03 -13.43 -46.62
CA ALA A 101 9.79 -12.85 -46.13
C ALA A 101 9.88 -12.43 -44.66
N MET A 102 10.50 -13.25 -43.81
CA MET A 102 10.73 -12.90 -42.40
C MET A 102 11.68 -11.70 -42.26
N ASP A 103 12.76 -11.65 -43.05
CA ASP A 103 13.72 -10.54 -43.08
C ASP A 103 13.08 -9.23 -43.56
N ALA A 104 12.13 -9.31 -44.50
CA ALA A 104 11.31 -8.18 -44.91
C ALA A 104 10.29 -7.73 -43.84
N GLY A 105 10.03 -8.56 -42.82
CA GLY A 105 9.13 -8.24 -41.70
C GLY A 105 7.75 -8.90 -41.77
N ALA A 106 7.51 -9.83 -42.70
CA ALA A 106 6.29 -10.61 -42.74
C ALA A 106 6.12 -11.44 -41.46
N ARG A 107 4.87 -11.66 -41.04
CA ARG A 107 4.50 -12.45 -39.86
C ARG A 107 4.22 -13.92 -40.20
N GLY A 108 4.14 -14.24 -41.48
CA GLY A 108 4.04 -15.59 -41.98
C GLY A 108 3.91 -15.63 -43.50
N ILE A 109 3.91 -16.85 -44.01
CA ILE A 109 3.57 -17.15 -45.40
C ILE A 109 2.27 -17.97 -45.42
N LEU A 110 1.46 -17.73 -46.44
CA LEU A 110 0.23 -18.46 -46.76
C LEU A 110 0.42 -19.17 -48.10
N PRO A 111 0.48 -20.51 -48.14
CA PRO A 111 0.72 -21.24 -49.37
C PRO A 111 -0.46 -21.16 -50.34
N LEU A 112 -0.16 -21.21 -51.64
CA LEU A 112 -1.11 -21.52 -52.70
C LEU A 112 -1.02 -23.01 -53.07
N PRO A 113 -2.16 -23.71 -53.29
CA PRO A 113 -3.54 -23.22 -53.24
C PRO A 113 -4.02 -22.92 -51.81
N LEU A 114 -4.92 -21.96 -51.68
CA LEU A 114 -5.43 -21.51 -50.38
C LEU A 114 -6.23 -22.63 -49.69
N ALA A 115 -5.82 -22.97 -48.46
CA ALA A 115 -6.58 -23.82 -47.56
C ALA A 115 -7.19 -22.98 -46.43
N TYR A 116 -8.43 -23.28 -46.06
CA TYR A 116 -9.16 -22.56 -45.00
C TYR A 116 -8.40 -22.57 -43.67
N ASP A 117 -7.88 -23.73 -43.25
CA ASP A 117 -7.17 -23.88 -41.97
C ASP A 117 -5.89 -23.06 -41.95
N ALA A 118 -5.08 -23.11 -43.01
CA ALA A 118 -3.84 -22.35 -43.13
C ALA A 118 -4.09 -20.84 -43.13
N LEU A 119 -5.16 -20.39 -43.81
CA LEU A 119 -5.58 -18.99 -43.80
C LEU A 119 -6.03 -18.56 -42.39
N SER A 120 -6.89 -19.35 -41.76
CA SER A 120 -7.40 -19.09 -40.41
C SER A 120 -6.28 -18.95 -39.38
N GLU A 121 -5.35 -19.90 -39.37
CA GLU A 121 -4.21 -19.89 -38.45
C GLU A 121 -3.30 -18.67 -38.68
N ARG A 122 -2.98 -18.34 -39.93
CA ARG A 122 -2.10 -17.21 -40.23
C ARG A 122 -2.72 -15.85 -40.01
N VAL A 123 -3.98 -15.69 -40.37
CA VAL A 123 -4.73 -14.46 -40.09
C VAL A 123 -4.83 -14.25 -38.58
N ARG A 124 -5.20 -15.27 -37.81
CA ARG A 124 -5.31 -15.16 -36.35
C ARG A 124 -3.98 -14.78 -35.70
N ALA A 125 -2.89 -15.46 -36.07
CA ALA A 125 -1.57 -15.16 -35.52
C ALA A 125 -1.09 -13.74 -35.86
N ALA A 126 -1.35 -13.27 -37.10
CA ALA A 126 -1.02 -11.91 -37.51
C ALA A 126 -1.89 -10.86 -36.79
N ALA A 127 -3.19 -11.14 -36.60
CA ALA A 127 -4.12 -10.26 -35.91
C ALA A 127 -3.80 -10.12 -34.42
N GLU A 128 -3.48 -11.22 -33.74
CA GLU A 128 -3.05 -11.22 -32.33
C GLU A 128 -1.78 -10.38 -32.14
N TRP A 129 -0.82 -10.51 -33.07
CA TRP A 129 0.39 -9.69 -33.09
C TRP A 129 0.09 -8.21 -33.31
N ALA A 130 -0.74 -7.87 -34.31
CA ALA A 130 -1.13 -6.49 -34.63
C ALA A 130 -1.89 -5.82 -33.46
N ALA A 131 -2.78 -6.55 -32.78
CA ALA A 131 -3.45 -6.09 -31.56
C ALA A 131 -2.45 -5.86 -30.41
N GLY A 132 -1.43 -6.72 -30.27
CA GLY A 132 -0.32 -6.51 -29.35
C GLY A 132 0.47 -5.22 -29.65
N MET A 133 0.80 -5.01 -30.92
CA MET A 133 1.63 -3.88 -31.36
C MET A 133 0.88 -2.54 -31.28
N ARG A 134 -0.42 -2.49 -31.59
CA ARG A 134 -1.25 -1.28 -31.41
C ARG A 134 -1.34 -0.85 -29.94
N ARG A 135 -1.45 -1.80 -29.01
CA ARG A 135 -1.39 -1.47 -27.58
C ARG A 135 -0.03 -0.89 -27.17
N HIS A 136 1.06 -1.32 -27.80
CA HIS A 136 2.40 -0.79 -27.52
C HIS A 136 2.62 0.60 -28.14
N LEU A 137 2.17 0.81 -29.38
CA LEU A 137 2.36 2.07 -30.11
C LEU A 137 1.35 3.16 -29.71
N GLY A 138 0.13 2.78 -29.31
CA GLY A 138 -0.91 3.68 -28.81
C GLY A 138 -0.61 4.33 -27.45
N ASN A 139 0.44 3.88 -26.76
CA ASN A 139 0.91 4.46 -25.50
C ASN A 139 1.90 5.64 -25.67
N SER A 140 1.87 6.36 -26.82
CA SER A 140 2.60 7.63 -26.93
C SER A 140 2.04 8.66 -25.93
N PRO A 141 2.89 9.48 -25.26
CA PRO A 141 2.57 10.13 -23.98
C PRO A 141 1.63 11.35 -24.07
N GLU A 142 0.97 11.59 -25.20
CA GLU A 142 0.38 12.90 -25.51
C GLU A 142 -1.15 12.98 -25.40
N SER A 143 -1.85 11.98 -24.87
CA SER A 143 -3.28 12.14 -24.58
C SER A 143 -3.69 11.41 -23.32
N GLY A 144 -4.13 12.21 -22.35
CA GLY A 144 -4.62 11.74 -21.06
C GLY A 144 -5.92 10.94 -21.17
N ALA A 145 -6.10 10.07 -20.18
CA ALA A 145 -7.35 9.43 -19.79
C ALA A 145 -8.07 8.59 -20.87
N GLY A 146 -7.72 7.29 -20.93
CA GLY A 146 -8.68 6.23 -21.27
C GLY A 146 -8.22 5.20 -22.30
N SER A 147 -8.02 3.95 -21.84
CA SER A 147 -7.88 2.67 -22.55
C SER A 147 -6.64 2.50 -23.46
N GLY A 148 -5.71 1.56 -23.23
CA GLY A 148 -5.96 0.14 -22.93
C GLY A 148 -4.77 -0.62 -22.33
N GLY A 149 -4.17 -0.08 -21.26
CA GLY A 149 -3.28 -0.82 -20.35
C GLY A 149 -3.71 -0.62 -18.89
N GLY A 150 -3.21 -1.46 -17.98
CA GLY A 150 -3.44 -1.33 -16.55
C GLY A 150 -2.97 0.01 -15.98
N ARG A 151 -3.39 0.34 -14.76
CA ARG A 151 -2.91 1.52 -14.04
C ARG A 151 -1.68 1.19 -13.20
N VAL A 152 -0.75 2.12 -13.04
CA VAL A 152 0.40 2.04 -12.14
C VAL A 152 0.18 3.02 -10.99
N LEU A 153 0.14 2.49 -9.78
CA LEU A 153 0.02 3.24 -8.53
C LEU A 153 1.31 3.06 -7.73
N THR A 154 2.05 4.14 -7.49
CA THR A 154 3.23 4.08 -6.62
C THR A 154 2.88 4.54 -5.22
N VAL A 155 3.50 3.90 -4.23
CA VAL A 155 3.37 4.26 -2.82
C VAL A 155 4.78 4.49 -2.28
N SER A 156 5.10 5.74 -1.95
CA SER A 156 6.39 6.15 -1.39
C SER A 156 6.19 6.68 0.03
N GLY A 157 7.13 6.40 0.93
CA GLY A 157 7.14 6.90 2.29
C GLY A 157 7.99 8.15 2.43
N ALA A 158 7.51 9.14 3.17
CA ALA A 158 8.33 10.31 3.49
C ALA A 158 9.52 9.98 4.41
N LYS A 159 9.41 8.92 5.22
CA LYS A 159 10.49 8.39 6.07
C LYS A 159 10.23 6.90 6.36
N GLY A 160 11.23 6.20 6.88
CA GLY A 160 11.06 4.84 7.39
C GLY A 160 9.95 4.73 8.46
N GLY A 161 9.18 3.64 8.40
CA GLY A 161 8.15 3.31 9.39
C GLY A 161 6.87 4.14 9.35
N VAL A 162 6.61 4.91 8.28
CA VAL A 162 5.32 5.61 8.08
C VAL A 162 4.18 4.68 7.65
N GLY A 163 4.47 3.42 7.32
CA GLY A 163 3.49 2.44 6.87
C GLY A 163 3.28 2.40 5.35
N THR A 164 4.31 2.67 4.56
CA THR A 164 4.30 2.61 3.09
C THR A 164 3.87 1.23 2.60
N THR A 165 4.60 0.19 3.00
CA THR A 165 4.34 -1.22 2.65
C THR A 165 2.95 -1.68 3.05
N LEU A 166 2.52 -1.37 4.28
CA LEU A 166 1.15 -1.66 4.73
C LEU A 166 0.10 -1.01 3.82
N THR A 167 0.33 0.25 3.44
CA THR A 167 -0.59 0.98 2.57
C THR A 167 -0.61 0.35 1.17
N ALA A 168 0.55 0.04 0.59
CA ALA A 168 0.65 -0.61 -0.71
C ALA A 168 -0.08 -1.97 -0.73
N VAL A 169 0.18 -2.83 0.26
CA VAL A 169 -0.45 -4.15 0.39
C VAL A 169 -1.98 -4.03 0.52
N GLN A 170 -2.48 -3.14 1.38
CA GLN A 170 -3.92 -3.00 1.59
C GLN A 170 -4.65 -2.39 0.40
N LEU A 171 -4.03 -1.44 -0.32
CA LEU A 171 -4.60 -0.89 -1.55
C LEU A 171 -4.66 -1.95 -2.66
N ALA A 172 -3.61 -2.79 -2.78
CA ALA A 172 -3.60 -3.91 -3.71
C ALA A 172 -4.71 -4.93 -3.40
N LEU A 173 -4.88 -5.29 -2.12
CA LEU A 173 -5.94 -6.20 -1.68
C LEU A 173 -7.34 -5.64 -1.90
N ALA A 174 -7.55 -4.33 -1.62
CA ALA A 174 -8.84 -3.69 -1.86
C ALA A 174 -9.23 -3.68 -3.34
N ALA A 175 -8.26 -3.42 -4.23
CA ALA A 175 -8.45 -3.48 -5.67
C ALA A 175 -8.72 -4.91 -6.16
N GLN A 176 -7.97 -5.90 -5.66
CA GLN A 176 -8.17 -7.32 -5.98
C GLN A 176 -9.56 -7.80 -5.55
N ALA A 177 -9.98 -7.43 -4.33
CA ALA A 177 -11.32 -7.77 -3.82
C ALA A 177 -12.45 -7.11 -4.64
N SER A 178 -12.13 -6.07 -5.41
CA SER A 178 -13.06 -5.40 -6.33
C SER A 178 -13.06 -6.01 -7.74
N GLY A 179 -12.35 -7.13 -7.95
CA GLY A 179 -12.33 -7.88 -9.20
C GLY A 179 -11.23 -7.48 -10.18
N SER A 180 -10.34 -6.54 -9.82
CA SER A 180 -9.19 -6.20 -10.66
C SER A 180 -8.11 -7.27 -10.58
N THR A 181 -7.44 -7.53 -11.71
CA THR A 181 -6.17 -8.27 -11.71
C THR A 181 -5.07 -7.34 -11.20
N VAL A 182 -4.37 -7.73 -10.13
CA VAL A 182 -3.42 -6.84 -9.43
C VAL A 182 -2.04 -7.47 -9.31
N ALA A 183 -1.02 -6.74 -9.73
CA ALA A 183 0.37 -7.00 -9.40
C ALA A 183 0.83 -6.09 -8.27
N LEU A 184 1.46 -6.64 -7.23
CA LEU A 184 2.16 -5.88 -6.20
C LEU A 184 3.67 -6.06 -6.39
N VAL A 185 4.36 -4.96 -6.65
CA VAL A 185 5.80 -4.92 -6.91
C VAL A 185 6.50 -4.26 -5.74
N ASP A 186 7.48 -4.94 -5.17
CA ASP A 186 8.34 -4.41 -4.11
C ASP A 186 9.63 -3.85 -4.74
N LEU A 187 9.71 -2.51 -4.78
CA LEU A 187 10.90 -1.75 -5.18
C LEU A 187 11.57 -1.06 -3.99
N ASP A 188 11.24 -1.42 -2.74
CA ASP A 188 12.12 -1.12 -1.60
C ASP A 188 13.29 -2.12 -1.60
N LEU A 189 14.12 -2.03 -2.63
CA LEU A 189 15.08 -3.07 -3.01
C LEU A 189 16.14 -3.39 -1.94
N GLN A 190 16.37 -2.48 -1.00
CA GLN A 190 17.33 -2.66 0.09
C GLN A 190 16.67 -3.24 1.36
N CYS A 191 15.39 -2.98 1.57
CA CYS A 191 14.67 -3.24 2.83
C CYS A 191 13.25 -3.78 2.58
N GLY A 192 13.06 -4.58 1.53
CA GLY A 192 11.74 -5.01 1.07
C GLY A 192 11.00 -5.89 2.07
N ASP A 193 9.95 -5.34 2.68
CA ASP A 193 9.20 -6.00 3.75
C ASP A 193 7.93 -6.71 3.24
N VAL A 194 7.59 -6.62 1.95
CA VAL A 194 6.33 -7.19 1.42
C VAL A 194 6.26 -8.71 1.65
N ALA A 195 7.38 -9.41 1.48
CA ALA A 195 7.46 -10.86 1.69
C ALA A 195 7.17 -11.22 3.16
N ALA A 196 7.70 -10.46 4.11
CA ALA A 196 7.46 -10.65 5.54
C ALA A 196 6.02 -10.32 5.93
N PHE A 197 5.44 -9.26 5.36
CA PHE A 197 4.06 -8.84 5.62
C PHE A 197 3.03 -9.89 5.19
N LEU A 198 3.37 -10.75 4.21
CA LEU A 198 2.51 -11.77 3.64
C LEU A 198 2.95 -13.21 3.95
N ASP A 199 4.00 -13.40 4.76
CA ASP A 199 4.60 -14.70 5.09
C ASP A 199 4.95 -15.54 3.84
N VAL A 200 5.60 -14.91 2.86
CA VAL A 200 5.94 -15.52 1.56
C VAL A 200 7.42 -15.86 1.49
N GLN A 201 7.70 -17.12 1.15
CA GLN A 201 9.05 -17.56 0.73
C GLN A 201 9.11 -17.63 -0.79
N PHE A 202 10.08 -16.94 -1.38
CA PHE A 202 10.26 -16.86 -2.82
C PHE A 202 11.67 -17.28 -3.23
N ARG A 203 11.81 -17.74 -4.47
CA ARG A 203 13.11 -18.10 -5.08
C ARG A 203 13.58 -17.11 -6.13
N ARG A 204 12.65 -16.35 -6.70
CA ARG A 204 12.90 -15.34 -7.74
C ARG A 204 12.33 -14.01 -7.29
N SER A 205 12.98 -12.94 -7.71
CA SER A 205 12.71 -11.56 -7.31
C SER A 205 12.94 -10.61 -8.48
N SER A 206 12.73 -9.32 -8.25
CA SER A 206 12.95 -8.27 -9.24
C SER A 206 14.36 -8.28 -9.84
N VAL A 207 15.38 -8.70 -9.09
CA VAL A 207 16.76 -8.75 -9.59
C VAL A 207 16.98 -9.82 -10.66
N ASP A 208 16.25 -10.94 -10.60
CA ASP A 208 16.36 -12.01 -11.60
C ASP A 208 15.85 -11.59 -12.97
N LEU A 209 15.08 -10.49 -13.03
CA LEU A 209 14.59 -9.87 -14.24
C LEU A 209 15.51 -8.76 -14.76
N ALA A 210 16.39 -8.20 -13.92
CA ALA A 210 17.17 -7.01 -14.25
C ALA A 210 18.20 -7.22 -15.38
N GLY A 211 18.76 -8.44 -15.47
CA GLY A 211 19.73 -8.82 -16.50
C GLY A 211 19.13 -9.21 -17.86
N ILE A 212 17.80 -9.24 -17.98
CA ILE A 212 17.12 -9.78 -19.16
C ILE A 212 16.79 -8.63 -20.13
N ALA A 213 17.33 -8.67 -21.35
CA ALA A 213 17.12 -7.62 -22.34
C ALA A 213 15.68 -7.58 -22.86
N ASP A 214 15.13 -8.76 -23.21
CA ASP A 214 13.76 -8.94 -23.69
C ASP A 214 12.93 -9.76 -22.69
N LEU A 215 12.17 -9.03 -21.87
CA LEU A 215 11.25 -9.59 -20.89
C LEU A 215 10.06 -10.25 -21.59
N THR A 216 10.16 -11.55 -21.85
CA THR A 216 9.04 -12.30 -22.40
C THR A 216 7.92 -12.48 -21.36
N PRO A 217 6.65 -12.53 -21.79
CA PRO A 217 5.50 -13.02 -21.03
C PRO A 217 5.77 -14.14 -20.03
N ARG A 218 6.51 -15.16 -20.45
CA ARG A 218 6.76 -16.38 -19.68
C ARG A 218 7.79 -16.15 -18.58
N VAL A 219 8.87 -15.43 -18.90
CA VAL A 219 9.92 -15.07 -17.93
C VAL A 219 9.34 -14.22 -16.80
N LEU A 220 8.51 -13.23 -17.13
CA LEU A 220 7.84 -12.41 -16.13
C LEU A 220 6.92 -13.26 -15.24
N GLN A 221 6.11 -14.14 -15.85
CA GLN A 221 5.21 -15.03 -15.10
C GLN A 221 5.97 -15.95 -14.14
N ASP A 222 7.11 -16.50 -14.55
CA ASP A 222 7.90 -17.40 -13.73
C ASP A 222 8.61 -16.67 -12.56
N ALA A 223 8.84 -15.36 -12.67
CA ALA A 223 9.41 -14.54 -11.60
C ALA A 223 8.36 -14.02 -10.60
N MET A 224 7.08 -13.96 -11.01
CA MET A 224 6.00 -13.56 -10.13
C MET A 224 5.56 -14.70 -9.20
N PHE A 225 5.35 -14.38 -7.93
CA PHE A 225 4.78 -15.30 -6.95
C PHE A 225 3.25 -15.13 -6.90
N PRO A 226 2.46 -16.17 -7.22
CA PRO A 226 1.01 -16.12 -7.06
C PRO A 226 0.64 -16.28 -5.59
N HIS A 227 0.08 -15.24 -4.97
CA HIS A 227 -0.34 -15.26 -3.58
C HIS A 227 -1.78 -15.80 -3.43
N PRO A 228 -2.13 -16.55 -2.37
CA PRO A 228 -3.48 -17.08 -2.13
C PRO A 228 -4.59 -16.02 -2.10
N SER A 229 -4.26 -14.77 -1.79
CA SER A 229 -5.22 -13.65 -1.87
C SER A 229 -5.56 -13.23 -3.31
N GLY A 230 -4.98 -13.86 -4.34
CA GLY A 230 -5.18 -13.51 -5.75
C GLY A 230 -4.27 -12.38 -6.27
N LEU A 231 -3.29 -11.93 -5.48
CA LEU A 231 -2.28 -10.98 -5.92
C LEU A 231 -1.14 -11.70 -6.66
N GLY A 232 -0.63 -11.08 -7.72
CA GLY A 232 0.67 -11.45 -8.30
C GLY A 232 1.78 -10.62 -7.64
N LEU A 233 2.74 -11.26 -6.97
CA LEU A 233 3.80 -10.55 -6.25
C LEU A 233 5.11 -10.58 -7.04
N LEU A 234 5.76 -9.43 -7.20
CA LEU A 234 7.16 -9.35 -7.60
C LEU A 234 7.94 -8.74 -6.45
N LEU A 235 8.73 -9.57 -5.77
CA LEU A 235 9.35 -9.22 -4.49
C LEU A 235 10.77 -8.65 -4.70
N ALA A 236 11.21 -7.85 -3.73
CA ALA A 236 12.59 -7.37 -3.64
C ALA A 236 13.55 -8.55 -3.42
N PRO A 237 14.84 -8.42 -3.76
CA PRO A 237 15.83 -9.46 -3.47
C PRO A 237 15.95 -9.71 -1.95
N ALA A 238 16.29 -10.94 -1.57
CA ALA A 238 16.54 -11.29 -0.16
C ALA A 238 17.79 -10.58 0.39
N ASP A 239 18.79 -10.38 -0.45
CA ASP A 239 20.03 -9.69 -0.14
C ASP A 239 19.98 -8.26 -0.69
N GLY A 240 19.90 -7.26 0.20
CA GLY A 240 19.60 -5.87 -0.16
C GLY A 240 20.66 -5.20 -1.04
N GLU A 241 21.93 -5.63 -0.99
CA GLU A 241 23.00 -5.12 -1.86
C GLU A 241 22.77 -5.43 -3.33
N ARG A 242 22.03 -6.51 -3.62
CA ARG A 242 21.64 -6.88 -4.99
C ARG A 242 20.58 -5.96 -5.57
N GLY A 243 19.95 -5.13 -4.74
CA GLY A 243 18.99 -4.12 -5.18
C GLY A 243 19.59 -3.15 -6.21
N GLU A 244 20.88 -2.84 -6.13
CA GLU A 244 21.57 -1.95 -7.07
C GLU A 244 21.66 -2.53 -8.50
N GLU A 245 21.51 -3.85 -8.66
CA GLU A 245 21.45 -4.49 -9.98
C GLU A 245 20.15 -4.12 -10.74
N VAL A 246 19.07 -3.74 -10.03
CA VAL A 246 17.81 -3.32 -10.63
C VAL A 246 17.91 -1.88 -11.12
N THR A 247 18.31 -1.75 -12.39
CA THR A 247 18.46 -0.46 -13.05
C THR A 247 17.13 0.22 -13.37
N GLU A 248 17.18 1.52 -13.66
CA GLU A 248 16.04 2.30 -14.20
C GLU A 248 15.41 1.60 -15.41
N ARG A 249 16.23 1.17 -16.38
CA ARG A 249 15.79 0.47 -17.59
C ARG A 249 15.03 -0.80 -17.26
N ALA A 250 15.56 -1.61 -16.34
CA ALA A 250 14.90 -2.84 -15.89
C ALA A 250 13.55 -2.53 -15.24
N ALA A 251 13.48 -1.54 -14.34
CA ALA A 251 12.23 -1.13 -13.72
C ALA A 251 11.18 -0.70 -14.75
N ARG A 252 11.55 0.12 -15.75
CA ARG A 252 10.64 0.53 -16.83
C ARG A 252 10.11 -0.67 -17.64
N GLN A 253 10.99 -1.62 -17.98
CA GLN A 253 10.60 -2.83 -18.72
C GLN A 253 9.66 -3.73 -17.91
N ILE A 254 10.00 -3.97 -16.63
CA ILE A 254 9.19 -4.78 -15.71
C ILE A 254 7.81 -4.15 -15.55
N LEU A 255 7.74 -2.85 -15.23
CA LEU A 255 6.48 -2.15 -15.02
C LEU A 255 5.64 -2.08 -16.31
N GLY A 256 6.26 -1.84 -17.47
CA GLY A 256 5.58 -1.87 -18.76
C GLY A 256 4.95 -3.23 -19.06
N ALA A 257 5.70 -4.32 -18.82
CA ALA A 257 5.21 -5.67 -19.05
C ALA A 257 4.12 -6.08 -18.04
N LEU A 258 4.21 -5.64 -16.79
CA LEU A 258 3.17 -5.86 -15.78
C LEU A 258 1.89 -5.08 -16.08
N ARG A 259 2.03 -3.81 -16.52
CA ARG A 259 0.92 -2.94 -16.94
C ARG A 259 0.12 -3.53 -18.10
N ALA A 260 0.78 -4.29 -18.98
CA ALA A 260 0.10 -4.97 -20.09
C ALA A 260 -0.74 -6.20 -19.67
N ARG A 261 -0.58 -6.69 -18.43
CA ARG A 261 -1.15 -7.96 -17.95
C ARG A 261 -2.12 -7.83 -16.79
N HIS A 262 -1.98 -6.77 -16.01
CA HIS A 262 -2.79 -6.53 -14.82
C HIS A 262 -3.54 -5.22 -15.00
N ASP A 263 -4.77 -5.15 -14.49
CA ASP A 263 -5.57 -3.93 -14.47
C ASP A 263 -4.95 -2.86 -13.55
N LEU A 264 -4.20 -3.31 -12.53
CA LEU A 264 -3.49 -2.46 -11.59
C LEU A 264 -2.12 -3.05 -11.22
N VAL A 265 -1.10 -2.22 -11.25
CA VAL A 265 0.23 -2.48 -10.71
C VAL A 265 0.44 -1.53 -9.54
N VAL A 266 0.46 -2.06 -8.32
CA VAL A 266 0.82 -1.30 -7.12
C VAL A 266 2.30 -1.50 -6.86
N VAL A 267 3.03 -0.40 -6.69
CA VAL A 267 4.48 -0.43 -6.48
C VAL A 267 4.78 0.15 -5.10
N ASP A 268 5.37 -0.66 -4.22
CA ASP A 268 5.97 -0.18 -2.98
C ASP A 268 7.37 0.36 -3.29
N CYS A 269 7.56 1.67 -3.15
CA CYS A 269 8.84 2.33 -3.40
C CYS A 269 9.66 2.51 -2.12
N GLY A 270 9.17 2.04 -0.96
CA GLY A 270 9.86 2.25 0.30
C GLY A 270 9.96 3.72 0.69
N SER A 271 11.01 4.08 1.42
CA SER A 271 11.26 5.47 1.85
C SER A 271 12.48 6.13 1.23
N GLN A 272 13.28 5.36 0.48
CA GLN A 272 14.50 5.82 -0.16
C GLN A 272 14.30 5.88 -1.67
N LEU A 273 14.81 6.93 -2.29
CA LEU A 273 14.72 7.09 -3.74
C LEU A 273 15.92 6.42 -4.41
N THR A 274 15.66 5.31 -5.08
CA THR A 274 16.58 4.60 -5.98
C THR A 274 16.27 4.95 -7.45
N ALA A 275 17.15 4.61 -8.38
CA ALA A 275 16.89 4.83 -9.81
C ALA A 275 15.65 4.04 -10.29
N ALA A 276 15.46 2.81 -9.79
CA ALA A 276 14.29 1.98 -10.09
C ALA A 276 12.98 2.58 -9.55
N SER A 277 12.96 3.01 -8.27
CA SER A 277 11.77 3.63 -7.68
C SER A 277 11.48 5.01 -8.27
N ALA A 278 12.50 5.78 -8.67
CA ALA A 278 12.32 7.03 -9.41
C ALA A 278 11.61 6.78 -10.76
N ALA A 279 12.06 5.78 -11.52
CA ALA A 279 11.41 5.38 -12.78
C ALA A 279 9.95 4.98 -12.55
N ALA A 280 9.67 4.26 -11.47
CA ALA A 280 8.31 3.87 -11.11
C ALA A 280 7.42 5.08 -10.82
N VAL A 281 7.91 6.05 -10.03
CA VAL A 281 7.16 7.28 -9.68
C VAL A 281 6.92 8.14 -10.92
N GLU A 282 7.88 8.20 -11.84
CA GLU A 282 7.72 8.89 -13.12
C GLU A 282 6.62 8.24 -13.97
N LEU A 283 6.65 6.91 -14.14
CA LEU A 283 5.69 6.13 -14.94
C LEU A 283 4.29 5.97 -14.31
N ALA A 284 4.12 6.35 -13.05
CA ALA A 284 2.86 6.12 -12.33
C ALA A 284 1.70 6.96 -12.89
N ASP A 285 0.49 6.40 -12.97
CA ASP A 285 -0.71 7.23 -13.20
C ASP A 285 -1.06 8.02 -11.93
N GLN A 286 -0.77 7.44 -10.76
CA GLN A 286 -0.94 8.08 -9.46
C GLN A 286 0.25 7.77 -8.55
N ALA A 287 0.79 8.81 -7.90
CA ALA A 287 1.86 8.69 -6.92
C ALA A 287 1.39 9.11 -5.53
N LEU A 288 1.46 8.18 -4.58
CA LEU A 288 1.12 8.42 -3.19
C LEU A 288 2.37 8.69 -2.37
N LEU A 289 2.33 9.74 -1.55
CA LEU A 289 3.33 10.01 -0.54
C LEU A 289 2.74 9.80 0.86
N VAL A 290 3.12 8.72 1.53
CA VAL A 290 2.64 8.36 2.87
C VAL A 290 3.42 9.14 3.93
N VAL A 291 2.68 9.81 4.81
CA VAL A 291 3.23 10.71 5.83
C VAL A 291 2.52 10.47 7.16
N THR A 292 3.24 10.47 8.28
CA THR A 292 2.65 10.49 9.62
C THR A 292 2.52 11.93 10.14
N PRO A 293 1.56 12.26 11.03
CA PRO A 293 1.34 13.61 11.54
C PRO A 293 2.38 14.02 12.59
N ASP A 294 3.67 13.95 12.22
CA ASP A 294 4.80 14.40 13.01
C ASP A 294 5.72 15.31 12.17
N VAL A 295 6.41 16.23 12.84
CA VAL A 295 7.21 17.27 12.18
C VAL A 295 8.33 16.68 11.33
N MET A 296 8.91 15.54 11.74
CA MET A 296 10.02 14.91 11.02
C MET A 296 9.53 14.29 9.72
N ALA A 297 8.41 13.56 9.75
CA ALA A 297 7.79 13.00 8.56
C ALA A 297 7.35 14.09 7.57
N VAL A 298 6.72 15.17 8.04
CA VAL A 298 6.27 16.27 7.17
C VAL A 298 7.47 17.00 6.54
N ARG A 299 8.54 17.25 7.30
CA ARG A 299 9.78 17.83 6.75
C ARG A 299 10.42 16.89 5.73
N ALA A 300 10.43 15.59 5.99
CA ALA A 300 10.96 14.61 5.07
C ALA A 300 10.11 14.56 3.78
N ALA A 301 8.78 14.60 3.89
CA ALA A 301 7.87 14.68 2.74
C ALA A 301 8.19 15.90 1.86
N LYS A 302 8.37 17.09 2.45
CA LYS A 302 8.78 18.29 1.71
C LYS A 302 10.12 18.12 0.98
N ARG A 303 11.09 17.42 1.59
CA ARG A 303 12.38 17.13 0.95
C ARG A 303 12.20 16.17 -0.24
N THR A 304 11.39 15.13 -0.08
CA THR A 304 11.07 14.18 -1.15
C THR A 304 10.39 14.87 -2.33
N VAL A 305 9.37 15.70 -2.08
CA VAL A 305 8.68 16.45 -3.15
C VAL A 305 9.64 17.38 -3.90
N ARG A 306 10.46 18.14 -3.17
CA ARG A 306 11.49 19.01 -3.80
C ARG A 306 12.54 18.21 -4.57
N LEU A 307 12.86 17.01 -4.11
CA LEU A 307 13.78 16.12 -4.82
C LEU A 307 13.17 15.66 -6.14
N TRP A 308 11.91 15.21 -6.13
CA TRP A 308 11.18 14.82 -7.33
C TRP A 308 11.04 15.96 -8.33
N GLU A 309 10.73 17.18 -7.87
CA GLU A 309 10.66 18.36 -8.74
C GLU A 309 12.02 18.69 -9.38
N ARG A 310 13.10 18.70 -8.58
CA ARG A 310 14.45 19.02 -9.06
C ARG A 310 14.98 18.00 -10.06
N LEU A 311 14.64 16.73 -9.88
CA LEU A 311 15.02 15.64 -10.78
C LEU A 311 14.01 15.45 -11.92
N GLN A 312 12.99 16.30 -12.01
CA GLN A 312 11.91 16.22 -13.01
C GLN A 312 11.19 14.87 -13.06
N ILE A 313 11.14 14.17 -11.92
CA ILE A 313 10.47 12.87 -11.78
C ILE A 313 8.95 13.07 -11.74
N ARG A 314 8.49 14.01 -10.90
CA ARG A 314 7.07 14.32 -10.71
C ARG A 314 6.89 15.67 -10.04
N LYS A 315 5.83 16.40 -10.39
CA LYS A 315 5.48 17.68 -9.76
C LYS A 315 4.70 17.47 -8.46
N ALA A 316 4.75 18.48 -7.57
CA ALA A 316 3.97 18.44 -6.34
C ALA A 316 2.45 18.34 -6.59
N GLU A 317 1.94 19.03 -7.63
CA GLU A 317 0.49 19.02 -7.93
C GLU A 317 -0.01 17.64 -8.41
N GLU A 318 0.88 16.83 -8.97
CA GLU A 318 0.63 15.48 -9.50
C GLU A 318 0.88 14.37 -8.45
N THR A 319 1.20 14.78 -7.22
CA THR A 319 1.46 13.90 -6.08
C THR A 319 0.35 14.02 -5.04
N LEU A 320 -0.14 12.88 -4.55
CA LEU A 320 -1.16 12.84 -3.51
C LEU A 320 -0.55 12.40 -2.17
N THR A 321 -0.59 13.27 -1.17
CA THR A 321 -0.13 12.92 0.17
C THR A 321 -1.23 12.21 0.96
N VAL A 322 -0.88 11.08 1.59
CA VAL A 322 -1.75 10.28 2.45
C VAL A 322 -1.28 10.42 3.90
N LEU A 323 -2.17 10.87 4.78
CA LEU A 323 -1.86 11.01 6.19
C LEU A 323 -2.20 9.71 6.94
N ASN A 324 -1.15 8.98 7.34
CA ASN A 324 -1.26 7.76 8.13
C ASN A 324 -1.10 8.02 9.63
N ARG A 325 -1.67 7.16 10.47
CA ARG A 325 -1.69 7.29 11.94
C ARG A 325 -2.24 8.65 12.39
N HIS A 326 -3.29 9.11 11.73
CA HIS A 326 -3.94 10.37 12.04
C HIS A 326 -4.86 10.26 13.26
N THR A 327 -4.91 11.33 14.05
CA THR A 327 -5.85 11.53 15.15
C THR A 327 -6.48 12.91 15.03
N ARG A 328 -7.80 13.01 15.25
CA ARG A 328 -8.54 14.27 15.11
C ARG A 328 -8.06 15.38 16.05
N SER A 329 -7.50 15.02 17.20
CA SER A 329 -6.95 15.96 18.20
C SER A 329 -5.50 16.36 17.92
N GLY A 330 -4.87 15.86 16.85
CA GLY A 330 -3.48 16.19 16.52
C GLY A 330 -3.33 17.61 15.98
N GLU A 331 -2.20 18.26 16.24
CA GLU A 331 -1.90 19.60 15.71
C GLU A 331 -1.63 19.57 14.19
N ILE A 332 -1.03 18.48 13.71
CA ILE A 332 -0.69 18.30 12.30
C ILE A 332 -1.88 17.69 11.56
N GLN A 333 -2.59 18.56 10.86
CA GLN A 333 -3.76 18.25 10.03
C GLN A 333 -3.39 18.23 8.54
N THR A 334 -4.25 17.62 7.71
CA THR A 334 -4.04 17.50 6.25
C THR A 334 -3.77 18.85 5.58
N ALA A 335 -4.50 19.90 5.98
CA ALA A 335 -4.32 21.26 5.44
C ALA A 335 -2.92 21.84 5.71
N LEU A 336 -2.33 21.56 6.88
CA LEU A 336 -0.97 22.00 7.19
C LEU A 336 0.05 21.24 6.35
N VAL A 337 -0.14 19.92 6.20
CA VAL A 337 0.74 19.08 5.38
C VAL A 337 0.73 19.55 3.92
N SER A 338 -0.45 19.74 3.32
CA SER A 338 -0.61 20.26 1.96
C SER A 338 0.10 21.61 1.77
N ARG A 339 -0.03 22.53 2.73
CA ARG A 339 0.66 23.83 2.67
C ARG A 339 2.19 23.71 2.71
N ILE A 340 2.71 22.75 3.47
CA ILE A 340 4.16 22.56 3.64
C ILE A 340 4.77 21.83 2.45
N THR A 341 4.10 20.81 1.93
CA THR A 341 4.58 19.96 0.83
C THR A 341 4.25 20.53 -0.55
N GLY A 342 3.20 21.35 -0.67
CA GLY A 342 2.68 21.84 -1.95
C GLY A 342 1.84 20.81 -2.71
N THR A 343 1.59 19.64 -2.11
CA THR A 343 0.89 18.53 -2.77
C THR A 343 -0.60 18.56 -2.50
N GLY A 344 -1.37 17.86 -3.35
CA GLY A 344 -2.70 17.41 -2.97
C GLY A 344 -2.65 16.53 -1.72
N THR A 345 -3.74 16.46 -0.96
CA THR A 345 -3.88 15.52 0.17
C THR A 345 -5.15 14.72 0.03
N ALA A 346 -5.07 13.41 0.26
CA ALA A 346 -6.24 12.55 0.32
C ALA A 346 -7.21 13.05 1.41
N ARG A 347 -8.50 13.00 1.13
CA ARG A 347 -9.55 13.36 2.11
C ARG A 347 -9.64 12.28 3.18
N THR A 348 -9.45 11.03 2.78
CA THR A 348 -9.40 9.88 3.67
C THR A 348 -8.06 9.84 4.40
N THR A 349 -8.12 9.76 5.72
CA THR A 349 -6.94 9.59 6.59
C THR A 349 -6.99 8.21 7.24
N VAL A 350 -5.81 7.65 7.52
CA VAL A 350 -5.72 6.34 8.17
C VAL A 350 -5.54 6.54 9.68
N PRO A 351 -6.41 5.98 10.53
CA PRO A 351 -6.39 6.24 11.96
C PRO A 351 -5.17 5.64 12.68
N ALA A 352 -4.77 6.26 13.79
CA ALA A 352 -3.73 5.74 14.67
C ALA A 352 -4.23 4.57 15.55
N ALA A 353 -4.35 3.37 14.99
CA ALA A 353 -4.79 2.17 15.71
C ALA A 353 -3.77 1.02 15.62
N TYR A 354 -2.55 1.24 16.12
CA TYR A 354 -1.45 0.26 16.05
C TYR A 354 -1.77 -1.09 16.70
N LYS A 355 -2.56 -1.10 17.79
CA LYS A 355 -2.96 -2.35 18.47
C LYS A 355 -3.74 -3.30 17.56
N GLU A 356 -4.49 -2.78 16.59
CA GLU A 356 -5.23 -3.59 15.62
C GLU A 356 -4.29 -4.26 14.60
N LEU A 357 -3.09 -3.71 14.40
CA LEU A 357 -2.14 -4.15 13.39
C LEU A 357 -1.05 -5.08 13.93
N ALA A 358 -0.61 -4.86 15.17
CA ALA A 358 0.59 -5.51 15.72
C ALA A 358 0.58 -7.03 15.54
N GLY A 359 -0.49 -7.70 15.99
CA GLY A 359 -0.59 -9.16 15.87
C GLY A 359 -0.64 -9.68 14.42
N ALA A 360 -1.16 -8.90 13.47
CA ALA A 360 -1.19 -9.28 12.05
C ALA A 360 0.16 -9.05 11.36
N ILE A 361 0.86 -7.97 11.71
CA ILE A 361 2.20 -7.67 11.20
C ILE A 361 3.20 -8.71 11.72
N ASP A 362 3.23 -8.95 13.03
CA ASP A 362 4.16 -9.88 13.67
C ASP A 362 3.98 -11.32 13.17
N ALA A 363 2.76 -11.65 12.72
CA ALA A 363 2.43 -12.97 12.19
C ALA A 363 2.49 -13.07 10.66
N GLY A 364 2.86 -12.00 9.94
CA GLY A 364 2.91 -11.98 8.47
C GLY A 364 1.54 -12.17 7.79
N ARG A 365 0.45 -11.82 8.47
CA ARG A 365 -0.94 -12.01 8.00
C ARG A 365 -1.68 -10.69 7.85
N VAL A 366 -1.03 -9.65 7.32
CA VAL A 366 -1.69 -8.36 7.11
C VAL A 366 -2.83 -8.46 6.08
N HIS A 367 -2.84 -9.48 5.22
CA HIS A 367 -3.94 -9.74 4.30
C HIS A 367 -5.22 -10.22 5.02
N GLU A 368 -5.13 -10.66 6.27
CA GLU A 368 -6.23 -11.13 7.10
C GLU A 368 -6.73 -10.10 8.13
N LEU A 369 -6.35 -8.82 7.98
CA LEU A 369 -6.83 -7.76 8.89
C LEU A 369 -8.36 -7.76 9.01
N ASP A 370 -8.87 -7.54 10.22
CA ASP A 370 -10.32 -7.54 10.50
C ASP A 370 -11.06 -6.48 9.67
N ALA A 371 -12.18 -6.87 9.07
CA ALA A 371 -13.10 -6.01 8.34
C ALA A 371 -13.69 -4.87 9.15
N ARG A 372 -13.79 -5.07 10.46
CA ARG A 372 -14.27 -4.07 11.40
C ARG A 372 -13.15 -3.17 11.92
N GLY A 373 -11.88 -3.53 11.65
CA GLY A 373 -10.70 -2.76 12.03
C GLY A 373 -10.70 -1.38 11.37
N THR A 374 -10.43 -0.36 12.17
CA THR A 374 -10.48 1.04 11.74
C THR A 374 -9.38 1.35 10.74
N VAL A 375 -8.20 0.72 10.87
CA VAL A 375 -7.10 0.90 9.91
C VAL A 375 -7.47 0.33 8.55
N ARG A 376 -8.00 -0.90 8.51
CA ARG A 376 -8.39 -1.55 7.26
C ARG A 376 -9.48 -0.75 6.55
N GLN A 377 -10.50 -0.32 7.29
CA GLN A 377 -11.57 0.53 6.75
C GLN A 377 -11.02 1.85 6.20
N GLY A 378 -10.06 2.50 6.90
CA GLY A 378 -9.41 3.71 6.41
C GLY A 378 -8.65 3.50 5.10
N LEU A 379 -7.88 2.41 4.99
CA LEU A 379 -7.12 2.08 3.78
C LEU A 379 -8.03 1.66 2.61
N TRP A 380 -9.12 0.95 2.87
CA TRP A 380 -10.08 0.56 1.84
C TRP A 380 -10.97 1.73 1.40
N ALA A 381 -11.29 2.65 2.31
CA ALA A 381 -11.94 3.91 1.95
C ALA A 381 -11.02 4.79 1.08
N LEU A 382 -9.72 4.81 1.40
CA LEU A 382 -8.71 5.46 0.55
C LEU A 382 -8.66 4.81 -0.84
N ALA A 383 -8.71 3.47 -0.93
CA ALA A 383 -8.80 2.76 -2.21
C ALA A 383 -10.06 3.20 -3.02
N GLY A 384 -11.19 3.40 -2.36
CA GLY A 384 -12.40 3.96 -2.97
C GLY A 384 -12.20 5.40 -3.47
N GLU A 385 -11.54 6.26 -2.70
CA GLU A 385 -11.21 7.63 -3.11
C GLU A 385 -10.28 7.67 -4.33
N LEU A 386 -9.35 6.72 -4.42
CA LEU A 386 -8.43 6.56 -5.56
C LEU A 386 -9.10 5.92 -6.80
N GLY A 387 -10.36 5.50 -6.69
CA GLY A 387 -11.07 4.81 -7.76
C GLY A 387 -10.51 3.41 -8.05
N LEU A 388 -9.97 2.74 -7.03
CA LEU A 388 -9.49 1.36 -7.10
C LEU A 388 -10.59 0.34 -6.77
N VAL A 389 -11.63 0.78 -6.06
CA VAL A 389 -12.79 -0.04 -5.69
C VAL A 389 -13.98 0.35 -6.55
N GLN A 390 -14.56 -0.60 -7.27
CA GLN A 390 -15.86 -0.40 -7.90
C GLN A 390 -16.94 -0.47 -6.82
N VAL A 391 -17.49 0.69 -6.45
CA VAL A 391 -18.73 0.72 -5.67
C VAL A 391 -19.84 0.24 -6.61
N PRO A 392 -20.60 -0.82 -6.30
CA PRO A 392 -21.76 -1.18 -7.11
C PRO A 392 -22.69 0.01 -7.16
N GLU A 393 -22.96 0.55 -8.36
CA GLU A 393 -24.01 1.55 -8.54
C GLU A 393 -25.31 0.97 -7.97
N GLN A 394 -25.77 1.53 -6.86
CA GLN A 394 -27.11 1.23 -6.39
C GLN A 394 -28.08 1.74 -7.46
N PRO A 395 -28.99 0.89 -7.97
CA PRO A 395 -29.97 1.34 -8.93
C PRO A 395 -30.78 2.44 -8.27
N THR A 396 -30.78 3.62 -8.89
CA THR A 396 -31.54 4.79 -8.45
C THR A 396 -33.03 4.47 -8.56
N GLY A 397 -33.56 3.88 -7.49
CA GLY A 397 -34.98 3.58 -7.34
C GLY A 397 -35.80 4.85 -7.48
N GLY A 398 -36.59 4.90 -8.54
CA GLY A 398 -37.41 6.03 -8.93
C GLY A 398 -38.24 6.60 -7.78
N ARG A 399 -38.16 7.93 -7.64
CA ARG A 399 -39.04 8.75 -6.81
C ARG A 399 -40.49 8.51 -7.22
N ARG A 400 -41.22 7.71 -6.46
CA ARG A 400 -42.68 7.63 -6.54
C ARG A 400 -43.29 8.40 -5.36
N ARG A 401 -43.86 9.57 -5.67
CA ARG A 401 -44.74 10.35 -4.78
C ARG A 401 -45.88 9.46 -4.27
N LYS A 402 -46.15 9.50 -2.96
CA LYS A 402 -47.46 9.12 -2.42
C LYS A 402 -47.92 10.12 -1.36
N LYS A 403 -49.07 10.74 -1.63
CA LYS A 403 -49.88 11.52 -0.69
C LYS A 403 -50.67 10.56 0.21
N GLY A 404 -50.77 10.91 1.50
CA GLY A 404 -52.05 10.97 2.23
C GLY A 404 -52.68 9.71 2.83
N ALA A 405 -52.63 9.66 4.17
CA ALA A 405 -53.69 9.31 5.14
C ALA A 405 -54.03 7.84 5.50
N HIS A 406 -53.69 7.52 6.76
CA HIS A 406 -54.37 6.78 7.83
C HIS A 406 -55.30 5.58 7.53
N THR A 407 -55.00 4.42 8.14
CA THR A 407 -55.62 3.90 9.39
C THR A 407 -55.11 2.48 9.70
N GLY A 408 -55.07 2.09 10.99
CA GLY A 408 -55.26 0.68 11.39
C GLY A 408 -54.04 -0.19 11.72
N ALA A 409 -53.55 -0.04 12.95
CA ALA A 409 -53.03 -1.06 13.89
C ALA A 409 -52.33 -2.37 13.45
N SER A 410 -51.19 -2.57 14.11
CA SER A 410 -50.56 -3.81 14.59
C SER A 410 -49.84 -4.74 13.59
N THR A 411 -48.51 -4.61 13.60
CA THR A 411 -47.56 -5.70 13.89
C THR A 411 -46.22 -5.05 14.25
N ALA A 412 -45.98 -4.89 15.55
CA ALA A 412 -44.75 -4.34 16.09
C ALA A 412 -43.70 -5.45 16.19
N LEU A 413 -42.86 -5.56 15.17
CA LEU A 413 -41.52 -6.13 15.28
C LEU A 413 -40.57 -5.24 14.47
N ALA A 414 -39.41 -4.96 15.05
CA ALA A 414 -38.30 -4.16 14.53
C ALA A 414 -38.42 -2.62 14.66
N ARG A 415 -37.86 -2.09 15.75
CA ARG A 415 -36.67 -1.20 15.75
C ARG A 415 -36.52 -0.50 17.10
N ARG A 416 -35.61 -1.04 17.91
CA ARG A 416 -34.97 -0.38 19.05
C ARG A 416 -33.49 -0.75 18.84
N GLY A 417 -32.61 0.10 18.34
CA GLY A 417 -32.24 1.40 18.88
C GLY A 417 -30.82 1.26 19.42
N ASP A 418 -29.84 1.04 18.53
CA ASP A 418 -28.42 0.80 18.86
C ASP A 418 -27.65 2.08 19.29
N ARG A 419 -28.37 2.99 19.95
CA ARG A 419 -27.77 4.06 20.77
C ARG A 419 -27.65 3.66 22.25
N GLY A 420 -28.02 2.44 22.61
CA GLY A 420 -28.00 1.94 24.00
C GLY A 420 -26.84 1.01 24.35
N ALA A 421 -26.12 0.44 23.38
CA ALA A 421 -25.04 -0.51 23.67
C ALA A 421 -23.76 0.19 24.17
N VAL A 422 -23.39 1.32 23.56
CA VAL A 422 -22.17 2.06 23.93
C VAL A 422 -22.28 2.70 25.32
N THR A 423 -23.47 3.09 25.76
CA THR A 423 -23.68 3.64 27.11
C THR A 423 -23.62 2.58 28.21
N LEU A 424 -23.95 1.31 27.92
CA LEU A 424 -23.83 0.23 28.91
C LEU A 424 -22.37 -0.21 29.13
N GLU A 425 -21.53 -0.22 28.09
CA GLU A 425 -20.11 -0.57 28.24
C GLU A 425 -19.31 0.52 28.99
N PHE A 426 -19.63 1.81 28.76
CA PHE A 426 -19.04 2.90 29.52
C PHE A 426 -19.46 2.92 30.99
N ALA A 427 -20.69 2.52 31.31
CA ALA A 427 -21.18 2.46 32.69
C ALA A 427 -20.50 1.37 33.54
N GLY A 428 -20.03 0.28 32.92
CA GLY A 428 -19.31 -0.79 33.60
C GLY A 428 -17.80 -0.54 33.74
N ILE A 429 -17.16 0.00 32.70
CA ILE A 429 -15.70 0.18 32.67
C ILE A 429 -15.27 1.41 33.48
N PHE A 430 -16.05 2.49 33.45
CA PHE A 430 -15.70 3.72 34.17
C PHE A 430 -15.51 3.53 35.68
N PRO A 431 -16.44 2.88 36.44
CA PRO A 431 -16.21 2.62 37.86
C PRO A 431 -15.04 1.65 38.10
N LEU A 432 -14.82 0.67 37.20
CA LEU A 432 -13.67 -0.23 37.29
C LEU A 432 -12.33 0.53 37.15
N VAL A 433 -12.24 1.45 36.20
CA VAL A 433 -11.06 2.31 36.01
C VAL A 433 -10.82 3.20 37.23
N LEU A 434 -11.87 3.79 37.81
CA LEU A 434 -11.74 4.57 39.04
C LEU A 434 -11.25 3.73 40.23
N VAL A 435 -11.71 2.47 40.35
CA VAL A 435 -11.21 1.54 41.37
C VAL A 435 -9.73 1.24 41.16
N VAL A 436 -9.30 0.96 39.91
CA VAL A 436 -7.89 0.69 39.60
C VAL A 436 -7.01 1.91 39.89
N ILE A 437 -7.43 3.12 39.51
CA ILE A 437 -6.71 4.36 39.82
C ILE A 437 -6.63 4.57 41.34
N GLY A 438 -7.73 4.33 42.07
CA GLY A 438 -7.76 4.39 43.53
C GLY A 438 -6.78 3.41 44.18
N LEU A 439 -6.71 2.17 43.69
CA LEU A 439 -5.76 1.16 44.18
C LEU A 439 -4.30 1.57 43.91
N MET A 440 -3.99 2.06 42.72
CA MET A 440 -2.65 2.55 42.39
C MET A 440 -2.23 3.72 43.28
N TRP A 441 -3.13 4.69 43.48
CA TRP A 441 -2.90 5.82 44.38
C TRP A 441 -2.66 5.35 45.82
N GLN A 442 -3.41 4.34 46.26
CA GLN A 442 -3.29 3.79 47.60
C GLN A 442 -1.97 3.04 47.82
N CYS A 443 -1.47 2.31 46.81
CA CYS A 443 -0.12 1.74 46.84
C CYS A 443 0.96 2.82 46.95
N ALA A 444 0.79 3.94 46.22
CA ALA A 444 1.72 5.07 46.31
C ALA A 444 1.71 5.71 47.71
N LEU A 445 0.53 5.92 48.31
CA LEU A 445 0.40 6.45 49.68
C LEU A 445 0.98 5.50 50.73
N TYR A 446 0.84 4.19 50.56
CA TYR A 446 1.47 3.20 51.45
C TYR A 446 3.00 3.30 51.39
N GLY A 447 3.57 3.31 50.18
CA GLY A 447 5.02 3.46 49.99
C GLY A 447 5.56 4.78 50.52
N TYR A 448 4.83 5.88 50.32
CA TYR A 448 5.19 7.19 50.86
C TYR A 448 5.16 7.20 52.40
N THR A 449 4.12 6.63 53.00
CA THR A 449 3.99 6.52 54.47
C THR A 449 5.10 5.66 55.07
N PHE A 450 5.50 4.57 54.39
CA PHE A 450 6.64 3.73 54.80
C PHE A 450 7.94 4.53 54.81
N SER A 451 8.24 5.24 53.72
CA SER A 451 9.42 6.08 53.60
C SER A 451 9.47 7.16 54.69
N LEU A 452 8.33 7.80 54.94
CA LEU A 452 8.18 8.84 55.96
C LEU A 452 8.42 8.30 57.38
N ALA A 453 7.80 7.16 57.73
CA ALA A 453 7.95 6.54 59.04
C ALA A 453 9.39 6.05 59.29
N ALA A 454 10.05 5.51 58.26
CA ALA A 454 11.44 5.08 58.34
C ALA A 454 12.40 6.27 58.55
N ASN A 455 12.24 7.36 57.80
CA ASN A 455 13.07 8.55 57.95
C ASN A 455 12.87 9.21 59.33
N ALA A 456 11.63 9.32 59.79
CA ALA A 456 11.31 9.84 61.12
C ALA A 456 11.91 8.97 62.24
N ALA A 457 11.91 7.64 62.07
CA ALA A 457 12.55 6.73 63.03
C ALA A 457 14.07 6.94 63.09
N ASP A 458 14.74 7.09 61.94
CA ASP A 458 16.18 7.32 61.85
C ASP A 458 16.59 8.63 62.52
N GLU A 459 15.89 9.73 62.20
CA GLU A 459 16.12 11.03 62.83
C GLU A 459 15.89 10.99 64.34
N GLY A 460 14.82 10.32 64.79
CA GLY A 460 14.54 10.14 66.21
C GLY A 460 15.63 9.33 66.93
N ALA A 461 16.14 8.26 66.31
CA ALA A 461 17.19 7.43 66.90
C ALA A 461 18.51 8.20 67.05
N ARG A 462 18.90 9.00 66.04
CA ARG A 462 20.09 9.85 66.09
C ARG A 462 19.97 10.95 67.15
N ALA A 463 18.84 11.65 67.17
CA ALA A 463 18.60 12.73 68.15
C ALA A 463 18.54 12.20 69.59
N GLY A 464 17.89 11.05 69.80
CA GLY A 464 17.84 10.39 71.10
C GLY A 464 19.23 10.00 71.60
N THR A 465 20.04 9.38 70.73
CA THR A 465 21.44 9.02 71.04
C THR A 465 22.27 10.23 71.43
N ALA A 466 22.21 11.31 70.63
CA ALA A 466 22.96 12.53 70.89
C ALA A 466 22.56 13.22 72.20
N ALA A 467 21.26 13.23 72.52
CA ALA A 467 20.77 13.80 73.77
C ALA A 467 21.18 12.96 74.99
N VAL A 468 21.15 11.62 74.89
CA VAL A 468 21.65 10.74 75.96
C VAL A 468 23.14 10.97 76.20
N ALA A 469 23.95 11.06 75.14
CA ALA A 469 25.38 11.36 75.24
C ALA A 469 25.67 12.72 75.91
N ALA A 470 24.77 13.70 75.73
CA ALA A 470 24.85 15.02 76.35
C ALA A 470 24.26 15.09 77.78
N GLY A 471 23.81 13.97 78.36
CA GLY A 471 23.16 13.93 79.68
C GLY A 471 21.77 14.59 79.71
N GLN A 472 21.11 14.70 78.55
CA GLN A 472 19.79 15.32 78.38
C GLN A 472 18.67 14.26 78.23
N ASP A 473 17.41 14.70 78.20
CA ASP A 473 16.25 13.83 77.96
C ASP A 473 16.25 13.26 76.52
N GLY A 474 16.79 12.06 76.36
CA GLY A 474 16.83 11.33 75.09
C GLY A 474 15.45 10.99 74.53
N ALA A 475 14.44 10.75 75.38
CA ALA A 475 13.10 10.41 74.94
C ALA A 475 12.39 11.66 74.39
N GLY A 476 12.58 12.81 75.05
CA GLY A 476 12.12 14.12 74.58
C GLY A 476 12.74 14.52 73.24
N ALA A 477 14.07 14.43 73.13
CA ALA A 477 14.79 14.77 71.88
C ALA A 477 14.40 13.85 70.71
N CYS A 478 14.27 12.54 70.97
CA CYS A 478 13.81 11.57 69.98
C CYS A 478 12.41 11.91 69.45
N ARG A 479 11.44 12.16 70.35
CA ARG A 479 10.05 12.48 69.96
C ARG A 479 9.94 13.81 69.22
N ALA A 480 10.73 14.82 69.61
CA ALA A 480 10.76 16.11 68.94
C ALA A 480 11.37 16.02 67.53
N ALA A 481 12.42 15.22 67.35
CA ALA A 481 13.03 15.01 66.03
C ALA A 481 12.12 14.20 65.11
N ALA A 482 11.57 13.07 65.61
CA ALA A 482 10.70 12.19 64.83
C ALA A 482 9.39 12.85 64.38
N THR A 483 8.92 13.91 65.04
CA THR A 483 7.70 14.65 64.64
C THR A 483 7.98 15.86 63.73
N ARG A 484 9.21 16.40 63.73
CA ARG A 484 9.55 17.69 63.10
C ARG A 484 9.22 17.74 61.60
N HIS A 485 9.45 16.65 60.89
CA HIS A 485 9.31 16.57 59.43
C HIS A 485 8.08 15.77 58.97
N LEU A 486 7.17 15.42 59.89
CA LEU A 486 5.92 14.74 59.53
C LEU A 486 4.91 15.76 58.97
N PRO A 487 4.43 15.58 57.72
CA PRO A 487 3.36 16.41 57.16
C PRO A 487 2.05 16.24 57.93
N GLY A 488 1.15 17.22 57.83
CA GLY A 488 -0.09 17.31 58.62
C GLY A 488 -0.92 16.02 58.70
N ALA A 489 -1.04 15.27 57.60
CA ALA A 489 -1.81 14.02 57.56
C ALA A 489 -1.19 12.85 58.35
N TRP A 490 0.07 12.96 58.79
CA TRP A 490 0.79 11.92 59.55
C TRP A 490 1.24 12.38 60.94
N GLN A 491 0.85 13.58 61.39
CA GLN A 491 1.22 14.12 62.71
C GLN A 491 0.67 13.30 63.89
N GLY A 492 -0.36 12.47 63.67
CA GLY A 492 -0.91 11.54 64.65
C GLY A 492 -0.16 10.21 64.79
N ALA A 493 1.07 10.10 64.29
CA ALA A 493 1.88 8.88 64.38
C ALA A 493 2.26 8.56 65.83
N ALA A 494 2.19 7.28 66.21
CA ALA A 494 2.63 6.81 67.52
C ALA A 494 4.16 6.58 67.50
N ILE A 495 4.87 7.25 68.40
CA ILE A 495 6.34 7.24 68.44
C ILE A 495 6.80 6.63 69.77
N SER A 496 7.56 5.54 69.67
CA SER A 496 8.20 4.86 70.79
C SER A 496 9.71 5.06 70.70
N CYS A 497 10.30 5.58 71.78
CA CYS A 497 11.73 5.86 71.89
C CYS A 497 12.27 5.16 73.14
N GLY A 498 13.40 4.47 73.03
CA GLY A 498 14.04 3.87 74.20
C GLY A 498 15.41 3.26 73.91
N GLY A 499 16.22 3.13 74.96
CA GLY A 499 17.49 2.40 74.91
C GLY A 499 17.26 0.89 74.98
N ALA A 500 17.92 0.13 74.10
CA ALA A 500 17.93 -1.32 74.08
C ALA A 500 19.39 -1.82 74.04
N GLY A 501 20.03 -1.90 75.21
CA GLY A 501 21.47 -2.18 75.32
C GLY A 501 22.31 -1.02 74.79
N ASP A 502 23.31 -1.31 73.96
CA ASP A 502 24.22 -0.32 73.35
C ASP A 502 23.60 0.44 72.15
N VAL A 503 22.27 0.33 71.94
CA VAL A 503 21.58 0.94 70.81
C VAL A 503 20.34 1.67 71.29
N TYR A 504 20.22 2.94 70.93
CA TYR A 504 19.00 3.73 71.08
C TYR A 504 18.07 3.42 69.91
N ARG A 505 16.87 2.91 70.20
CA ARG A 505 15.89 2.46 69.20
C ARG A 505 14.69 3.40 69.16
N THR A 506 14.26 3.71 67.95
CA THR A 506 13.05 4.48 67.67
C THR A 506 12.13 3.68 66.76
N THR A 507 10.86 3.64 67.13
CA THR A 507 9.79 3.04 66.31
C THR A 507 8.71 4.08 66.07
N VAL A 508 8.37 4.29 64.79
CA VAL A 508 7.33 5.23 64.36
C VAL A 508 6.24 4.44 63.66
N GLN A 509 5.03 4.50 64.21
CA GLN A 509 3.84 3.88 63.62
C GLN A 509 2.94 4.97 63.05
N ALA A 510 2.87 5.03 61.73
CA ALA A 510 2.15 6.06 60.99
C ALA A 510 0.90 5.47 60.30
N LYS A 511 -0.23 6.18 60.36
CA LYS A 511 -1.46 5.79 59.66
C LYS A 511 -1.36 6.18 58.18
N VAL A 512 -1.73 5.28 57.27
CA VAL A 512 -1.79 5.58 55.84
C VAL A 512 -3.11 6.29 55.56
N PRO A 513 -3.11 7.56 55.11
CA PRO A 513 -4.36 8.24 54.75
C PRO A 513 -5.02 7.53 53.56
N LEU A 514 -6.35 7.55 53.53
CA LEU A 514 -7.14 6.98 52.44
C LEU A 514 -7.64 8.10 51.52
N PHE A 515 -7.71 7.78 50.22
CA PHE A 515 -8.16 8.71 49.19
C PHE A 515 -9.66 9.04 49.26
N PHE A 516 -10.47 8.19 49.90
CA PHE A 516 -11.92 8.38 50.01
C PHE A 516 -12.32 8.94 51.38
N PRO A 517 -12.95 10.14 51.45
CA PRO A 517 -13.42 10.70 52.71
C PRO A 517 -14.53 9.81 53.30
N GLY A 518 -14.33 9.32 54.53
CA GLY A 518 -15.31 8.53 55.29
C GLY A 518 -15.04 7.01 55.37
N VAL A 519 -13.98 6.51 54.75
CA VAL A 519 -13.54 5.11 54.91
C VAL A 519 -12.21 5.08 55.65
N ASP A 520 -12.22 4.63 56.92
CA ASP A 520 -11.00 4.41 57.72
C ASP A 520 -10.61 2.93 57.67
N GLY A 521 -9.73 2.57 56.74
CA GLY A 521 -9.21 1.21 56.57
C GLY A 521 -8.21 0.77 57.66
N GLY A 522 -7.83 1.67 58.58
CA GLY A 522 -7.01 1.35 59.75
C GLY A 522 -5.59 0.90 59.45
N TRP A 523 -5.09 1.09 58.22
CA TRP A 523 -3.77 0.63 57.82
C TRP A 523 -2.68 1.49 58.45
N THR A 524 -1.78 0.82 59.16
CA THR A 524 -0.62 1.44 59.78
C THR A 524 0.65 0.86 59.19
N VAL A 525 1.67 1.70 59.09
CA VAL A 525 3.01 1.31 58.68
C VAL A 525 3.96 1.61 59.82
N GLU A 526 4.89 0.67 60.05
CA GLU A 526 5.86 0.74 61.13
C GLU A 526 7.27 0.95 60.55
N GLY A 527 7.91 2.06 60.91
CA GLY A 527 9.32 2.34 60.66
C GLY A 527 10.15 2.10 61.92
N LYS A 528 11.28 1.42 61.80
CA LYS A 528 12.22 1.15 62.91
C LYS A 528 13.62 1.58 62.53
N ALA A 529 14.30 2.26 63.45
CA ALA A 529 15.71 2.58 63.32
C ALA A 529 16.41 2.49 64.68
N GLY A 530 17.73 2.30 64.65
CA GLY A 530 18.56 2.25 65.83
C GLY A 530 19.91 2.91 65.58
N ALA A 531 20.42 3.63 66.57
CA ALA A 531 21.74 4.26 66.56
C ALA A 531 22.52 3.83 67.81
N ALA A 532 23.81 3.53 67.66
CA ALA A 532 24.64 3.04 68.76
C ALA A 532 24.89 4.16 69.79
N THR A 533 24.73 3.87 71.07
CA THR A 533 25.09 4.78 72.16
C THR A 533 26.57 4.60 72.45
N GLU A 534 27.39 5.61 72.16
CA GLU A 534 28.79 5.63 72.59
C GLU A 534 28.84 5.69 74.13
N GLY A 535 29.28 4.61 74.76
CA GLY A 535 29.67 4.61 76.16
C GLY A 535 31.17 4.82 76.26
N ASP A 536 31.60 5.72 77.14
CA ASP A 536 33.00 5.79 77.58
C ASP A 536 33.39 4.42 78.15
N ARG A 537 34.30 3.72 77.45
CA ARG A 537 35.04 2.59 78.01
C ARG A 537 36.33 3.08 78.65
#